data_AF-A0A372NE03-F1
#
_entry.id   AF-A0A372NE03-F1
#
_cell.length_a   1.000
_cell.length_b   1.000
_cell.length_c   1.000
_cell.angle_alpha   90.00
_cell.angle_beta   90.00
_cell.angle_gamma   90.00
#
_symmetry.space_group_name_H-M   'P 1'
#
loop_
_entity.id
_entity.type
_entity.pdbx_description
1 polymer ?
#
loop_
_entity_poly.entity_id
_entity_poly.type
_entity_poly.pdbx_seq_one_letter_code
_entity_poly.pdbx_strand_id
1 'polypeptide(L)'
;MRRRSVVTETGPVVPFPAERRTAQIRRCAGELDSLQGEDARLYWRRVCLELADEMRKLGSSEESARAAVFAFQDEVQQELFRIHHAEEA
;
A
#
# COMPACT_ATOMS: atom_id res chain seq x y z
N MET A 1 40.07 -0.66 1.10
CA MET A 1 38.88 -0.22 1.86
C MET A 1 38.54 1.22 1.47
N ARG A 2 37.53 1.43 0.63
CA ARG A 2 37.05 2.76 0.23
C ARG A 2 35.66 2.96 0.84
N ARG A 3 35.53 3.93 1.75
CA ARG A 3 34.24 4.47 2.19
C ARG A 3 33.56 5.12 0.98
N ARG A 4 32.28 4.80 0.75
CA ARG A 4 31.45 5.57 -0.18
C ARG A 4 30.35 6.25 0.63
N SER A 5 30.55 7.52 0.89
CA SER A 5 29.54 8.44 1.38
C SER A 5 28.40 8.54 0.36
N VAL A 6 27.16 8.41 0.79
CA VAL A 6 25.99 8.92 0.07
C VAL A 6 25.36 9.98 0.97
N VAL A 7 25.61 11.22 0.59
CA VAL A 7 24.71 12.34 0.84
C VAL A 7 23.89 12.48 -0.42
N THR A 8 22.56 12.47 -0.31
CA THR A 8 21.70 13.09 -1.33
C THR A 8 20.64 13.91 -0.61
N GLU A 9 20.82 15.22 -0.80
CA GLU A 9 19.98 16.38 -0.57
C GLU A 9 18.56 16.19 -0.02
N THR A 10 18.32 16.90 1.09
CA THR A 10 17.03 17.23 1.67
C THR A 10 16.30 18.26 0.79
N GLY A 11 15.82 17.85 -0.39
CA GLY A 11 14.75 18.58 -1.05
C GLY A 11 13.46 18.47 -0.22
N PRO A 12 12.52 19.43 -0.27
CA PRO A 12 11.20 19.22 0.31
C PRO A 12 10.57 18.04 -0.42
N VAL A 13 10.60 16.87 0.20
CA VAL A 13 9.84 15.70 -0.22
C VAL A 13 8.39 16.16 -0.14
N VAL A 14 7.81 16.52 -1.29
CA VAL A 14 6.37 16.74 -1.38
C VAL A 14 5.76 15.39 -0.99
N PRO A 15 5.07 15.26 0.15
CA PRO A 15 4.62 13.95 0.65
C PRO A 15 3.42 13.39 -0.14
N PHE A 16 3.14 14.00 -1.28
CA PHE A 16 2.10 13.70 -2.24
C PHE A 16 2.74 12.80 -3.31
N PRO A 17 2.65 11.46 -3.28
CA PRO A 17 1.46 10.60 -3.12
C PRO A 17 1.58 9.55 -1.99
N ALA A 18 2.60 9.66 -1.13
CA ALA A 18 2.91 8.66 -0.09
C ALA A 18 1.95 8.75 1.10
N GLU A 19 1.65 9.95 1.61
CA GLU A 19 0.69 10.13 2.72
C GLU A 19 -0.72 9.69 2.33
N ARG A 20 -1.15 9.98 1.09
CA ARG A 20 -2.44 9.52 0.56
C ARG A 20 -2.47 7.98 0.47
N ARG A 21 -1.36 7.36 0.07
CA ARG A 21 -1.22 5.90 0.02
C ARG A 21 -1.24 5.30 1.43
N THR A 22 -0.52 5.88 2.40
CA THR A 22 -0.54 5.43 3.80
C THR A 22 -1.92 5.55 4.44
N ALA A 23 -2.63 6.65 4.21
CA ALA A 23 -4.01 6.83 4.70
C ALA A 23 -4.98 5.80 4.06
N GLN A 24 -4.80 5.52 2.76
CA GLN A 24 -5.56 4.49 2.06
C GLN A 24 -5.25 3.09 2.61
N ILE A 25 -3.98 2.77 2.88
CA ILE A 25 -3.54 1.51 3.48
C ILE A 25 -4.16 1.32 4.85
N ARG A 26 -4.07 2.31 5.74
CA ARG A 26 -4.67 2.29 7.09
C ARG A 26 -6.16 2.03 7.05
N ARG A 27 -6.86 2.74 6.16
CA ARG A 27 -8.30 2.55 5.98
C ARG A 27 -8.62 1.16 5.47
N CYS A 28 -7.90 0.67 4.45
CA CYS A 28 -8.09 -0.68 3.92
C CYS A 28 -7.82 -1.75 4.97
N ALA A 29 -6.77 -1.60 5.77
CA ALA A 29 -6.44 -2.50 6.86
C ALA A 29 -7.53 -2.52 7.93
N GLY A 30 -8.03 -1.35 8.37
CA GLY A 30 -9.15 -1.29 9.33
C GLY A 30 -10.46 -1.85 8.77
N GLU A 31 -10.79 -1.59 7.51
CA GLU A 31 -11.97 -2.19 6.87
C GLU A 31 -11.80 -3.71 6.72
N LEU A 32 -10.62 -4.20 6.32
CA LEU A 32 -10.32 -5.63 6.24
C LEU A 32 -10.31 -6.33 7.60
N ASP A 33 -9.87 -5.66 8.67
CA ASP A 33 -9.93 -6.17 10.03
C ASP A 33 -11.38 -6.32 10.52
N SER A 34 -12.24 -5.35 10.18
CA SER A 34 -13.66 -5.38 10.50
C SER A 34 -14.48 -6.39 9.67
N LEU A 35 -13.98 -6.80 8.51
CA LEU A 35 -14.65 -7.72 7.59
C LEU A 35 -14.04 -9.12 7.72
N GLN A 36 -14.88 -10.16 7.71
CA GLN A 36 -14.39 -11.54 7.76
C GLN A 36 -14.96 -12.40 6.64
N GLY A 37 -14.23 -13.46 6.30
CA GLY A 37 -14.67 -14.45 5.32
C GLY A 37 -14.84 -13.90 3.91
N GLU A 38 -16.04 -14.06 3.36
CA GLU A 38 -16.33 -13.72 1.96
C GLU A 38 -16.38 -12.20 1.71
N ASP A 39 -16.87 -11.43 2.69
CA ASP A 39 -16.97 -9.97 2.55
C ASP A 39 -15.59 -9.31 2.46
N ALA A 40 -14.63 -9.77 3.26
CA ALA A 40 -13.24 -9.33 3.18
C ALA A 40 -12.63 -9.64 1.81
N ARG A 41 -12.92 -10.83 1.24
CA ARG A 41 -12.46 -11.22 -0.11
C ARG A 41 -13.06 -10.35 -1.20
N LEU A 42 -14.36 -10.06 -1.14
CA LEU A 42 -15.05 -9.22 -2.12
C LEU A 42 -14.55 -7.77 -2.06
N TYR A 43 -14.37 -7.25 -0.84
CA TYR A 43 -13.76 -5.94 -0.61
C TYR A 43 -12.35 -5.88 -1.21
N TRP A 44 -11.50 -6.87 -0.89
CA TRP A 44 -10.13 -6.89 -1.40
C TRP A 44 -10.04 -6.96 -2.91
N ARG A 45 -10.93 -7.74 -3.53
CA ARG A 45 -11.04 -7.79 -4.99
C ARG A 45 -11.39 -6.42 -5.58
N ARG A 46 -12.32 -5.68 -4.96
CA ARG A 46 -12.69 -4.33 -5.39
C ARG A 46 -11.50 -3.38 -5.30
N VAL A 47 -10.79 -3.36 -4.18
CA VAL A 47 -9.61 -2.50 -3.98
C VAL A 47 -8.51 -2.79 -5.01
N CYS A 48 -8.22 -4.08 -5.28
CA CYS A 48 -7.25 -4.45 -6.30
C CYS A 48 -7.68 -4.00 -7.72
N LEU A 49 -8.98 -4.09 -8.04
CA LEU A 49 -9.52 -3.64 -9.32
C LEU A 49 -9.44 -2.12 -9.47
N GLU A 50 -9.76 -1.36 -8.43
CA GLU A 50 -9.65 0.10 -8.43
C GLU A 50 -8.20 0.54 -8.61
N LEU A 51 -7.25 -0.08 -7.89
CA LEU A 51 -5.83 0.24 -8.03
C LEU A 51 -5.32 -0.08 -9.45
N ALA A 52 -5.71 -1.22 -10.02
CA ALA A 52 -5.36 -1.56 -11.39
C ALA A 52 -5.98 -0.58 -12.42
N ASP A 53 -7.21 -0.12 -12.20
CA ASP A 53 -7.88 0.87 -13.03
C ASP A 53 -7.20 2.25 -12.96
N GLU A 54 -6.80 2.70 -11.76
CA GLU A 54 -6.00 3.90 -11.58
C GLU A 54 -4.67 3.80 -12.34
N MET A 55 -3.97 2.66 -12.27
CA MET A 55 -2.73 2.46 -13.02
C MET A 55 -2.93 2.46 -14.53
N ARG A 56 -4.03 1.88 -15.02
CA ARG A 56 -4.41 1.93 -16.45
C ARG A 56 -4.71 3.35 -16.91
N LYS A 57 -5.41 4.16 -16.10
CA LYS A 57 -5.68 5.57 -16.38
C LYS A 57 -4.40 6.40 -16.52
N LEU A 58 -3.35 6.03 -15.79
CA LEU A 58 -2.04 6.65 -15.89
C LEU A 58 -1.21 6.13 -17.08
N GLY A 59 -1.75 5.21 -17.90
CA GLY A 59 -1.05 4.62 -19.04
C GLY A 59 -0.03 3.54 -18.66
N SER A 60 -0.10 3.01 -17.44
CA SER A 60 0.82 1.97 -16.99
C SER A 60 0.56 0.64 -17.70
N SER A 61 1.63 -0.12 -17.95
CA SER A 61 1.52 -1.49 -18.47
C SER A 61 0.87 -2.40 -17.43
N GLU A 62 0.34 -3.55 -17.87
CA GLU A 62 -0.24 -4.54 -16.97
C GLU A 62 0.79 -5.05 -15.94
N GLU A 63 2.05 -5.19 -16.34
CA GLU A 63 3.14 -5.62 -15.44
C GLU A 63 3.38 -4.58 -14.34
N SER A 64 3.44 -3.29 -14.69
CA SER A 64 3.60 -2.20 -13.72
C SER A 64 2.38 -2.10 -12.78
N ALA A 65 1.17 -2.27 -13.32
CA ALA A 65 -0.05 -2.29 -12.50
C ALA A 65 -0.04 -3.47 -11.51
N ARG A 66 0.40 -4.65 -11.96
CA ARG A 66 0.53 -5.84 -11.13
C ARG A 66 1.58 -5.66 -10.02
N ALA A 67 2.74 -5.10 -10.35
CA ALA A 67 3.77 -4.79 -9.36
C ALA A 67 3.28 -3.77 -8.31
N ALA A 68 2.56 -2.73 -8.75
CA ALA A 68 1.97 -1.75 -7.86
C ALA A 68 0.90 -2.35 -6.93
N VAL A 69 0.07 -3.27 -7.45
CA VAL A 69 -0.87 -4.04 -6.63
C VAL A 69 -0.09 -4.84 -5.60
N PHE A 70 0.90 -5.65 -5.98
CA PHE A 70 1.67 -6.45 -5.02
C PHE A 70 2.33 -5.61 -3.91
N ALA A 71 2.94 -4.48 -4.27
CA ALA A 71 3.51 -3.56 -3.27
C ALA A 71 2.43 -3.04 -2.30
N PHE A 72 1.26 -2.65 -2.82
CA PHE A 72 0.15 -2.20 -1.98
C PHE A 72 -0.38 -3.32 -1.07
N GLN A 73 -0.44 -4.56 -1.58
CA GLN A 73 -0.84 -5.71 -0.77
C GLN A 73 0.12 -5.93 0.40
N ASP A 74 1.42 -5.87 0.15
CA ASP A 74 2.45 -6.04 1.18
C ASP A 74 2.33 -4.97 2.28
N GLU A 75 2.14 -3.70 1.90
CA GLU A 75 1.97 -2.63 2.88
C GLU A 75 0.69 -2.78 3.72
N VAL A 76 -0.43 -3.21 3.12
CA VAL A 76 -1.68 -3.49 3.86
C VAL A 76 -1.53 -4.66 4.82
N GLN A 77 -0.83 -5.72 4.41
CA GLN A 77 -0.56 -6.87 5.28
C GLN A 77 0.33 -6.48 6.47
N GLN A 78 1.34 -5.65 6.24
CA GLN A 78 2.16 -5.10 7.33
C GLN A 78 1.34 -4.24 8.30
N GLU A 79 0.39 -3.45 7.80
CA GLU A 79 -0.50 -2.65 8.66
C GLU A 79 -1.48 -3.52 9.45
N LEU A 80 -2.08 -4.53 8.83
CA LEU A 80 -2.91 -5.51 9.53
C LEU A 80 -2.13 -6.21 10.66
N PHE A 81 -0.89 -6.64 10.36
CA PHE A 81 -0.01 -7.24 11.35
C PHE A 81 0.27 -6.28 12.51
N ARG A 82 0.48 -4.98 12.23
CA ARG A 82 0.64 -3.96 13.27
C ARG A 82 -0.60 -3.78 14.14
N ILE A 83 -1.80 -3.77 13.54
CA ILE A 83 -3.07 -3.66 14.28
C ILE A 83 -3.22 -4.85 15.22
N HIS A 84 -3.12 -6.08 14.70
CA HIS A 84 -3.26 -7.29 15.51
C HIS A 84 -2.19 -7.39 16.61
N HIS A 85 -0.93 -7.05 16.34
CA HIS A 85 0.12 -7.07 17.36
C HIS A 85 0.01 -5.93 18.39
N ALA A 86 -0.59 -4.80 18.04
CA ALA A 86 -0.85 -3.72 18.99
C ALA A 86 -2.01 -4.04 19.94
N GLU A 87 -2.95 -4.90 19.54
CA GLU A 87 -4.03 -5.39 20.40
C GLU A 87 -3.58 -6.44 21.42
N GLU A 88 -2.44 -7.10 21.19
CA GLU A 88 -1.89 -8.15 22.08
C GLU A 88 -0.91 -7.63 23.15
N ALA A 89 -0.56 -6.34 23.16
CA ALA A 89 0.46 -5.73 24.04
C ALA A 89 -0.13 -4.81 25.13
#